data_AF-A0A5J4S1R6-F1
#
_entry.id   AF-A0A5J4S1R6-F1
#
_cell.length_a   1.000
_cell.length_b   1.000
_cell.length_c   1.000
_cell.angle_alpha   90.00
_cell.angle_beta   90.00
_cell.angle_gamma   90.00
#
_symmetry.space_group_name_H-M   'P 1'
#
loop_
_entity.id
_entity.type
_entity.pdbx_description
1 polymer ?
#
loop_
_entity_poly.entity_id
_entity_poly.type
_entity_poly.pdbx_seq_one_letter_code
_entity_poly.pdbx_strand_id
1 'polypeptide(L)'
;MSILKFNENFPDEITCILQFKEQKDRMGVICPTCGCKEHYRLQNKLRYECKHCHYRQSLRSGTVMENSKLPFLYRYIPYTC
;
A
#
# COMPACT_ATOMS: atom_id res chain seq x y z
N MET A 1 -17.08 13.65 18.86
CA MET A 1 -17.21 12.37 19.59
C MET A 1 -18.05 11.44 18.73
N SER A 2 -17.63 10.30 18.18
CA SER A 2 -16.33 9.64 18.04
C SER A 2 -16.46 8.72 16.82
N ILE A 3 -15.64 8.91 15.79
CA ILE A 3 -15.64 8.15 14.52
C ILE A 3 -15.02 6.74 14.71
N LEU A 4 -14.84 6.31 15.96
CA LEU A 4 -14.16 5.06 16.32
C LEU A 4 -15.13 3.88 16.38
N LYS A 5 -15.87 3.64 15.29
CA LYS A 5 -16.55 2.34 15.04
C LYS A 5 -16.05 1.74 13.72
N PHE A 6 -14.73 1.66 13.60
CA PHE A 6 -14.04 0.96 12.51
C PHE A 6 -13.22 -0.23 13.02
N ASN A 7 -13.54 -0.73 14.22
CA ASN A 7 -12.73 -1.70 14.97
C ASN A 7 -13.32 -3.11 15.06
N GLU A 8 -14.37 -3.47 14.31
CA GLU A 8 -15.06 -4.75 14.52
C GLU A 8 -14.78 -5.84 13.48
N ASN A 9 -13.98 -5.57 12.43
CA ASN A 9 -13.70 -6.60 11.40
C ASN A 9 -12.23 -6.72 10.96
N PHE A 10 -11.29 -6.06 11.63
CA PHE A 10 -9.87 -6.22 11.33
C PHE A 10 -9.06 -6.26 12.63
N PRO A 11 -8.78 -7.45 13.17
CA PRO A 11 -8.05 -7.56 14.43
C PRO A 11 -6.61 -7.01 14.33
N ASP A 12 -6.00 -7.00 13.14
CA ASP A 12 -4.59 -6.63 12.96
C ASP A 12 -4.33 -5.82 11.68
N GLU A 13 -3.91 -4.56 11.82
CA GLU A 13 -3.44 -3.70 10.71
C GLU A 13 -2.28 -4.37 9.93
N ILE A 14 -1.49 -5.18 10.62
CA ILE A 14 -0.35 -5.93 10.08
C ILE A 14 -0.80 -6.90 8.99
N THR A 15 -1.88 -7.64 9.20
CA THR A 15 -2.41 -8.60 8.21
C THR A 15 -2.90 -7.89 6.97
N CYS A 16 -3.58 -6.75 7.14
CA CYS A 16 -4.02 -5.91 6.03
C CYS A 16 -2.82 -5.42 5.20
N ILE A 17 -1.76 -4.96 5.87
CA ILE A 17 -0.51 -4.54 5.21
C ILE A 17 0.14 -5.68 4.43
N LEU A 18 0.18 -6.90 4.99
CA LEU A 18 0.76 -8.07 4.32
C LEU A 18 -0.01 -8.44 3.06
N GLN A 19 -1.34 -8.50 3.14
CA GLN A 19 -2.20 -8.73 1.98
C GLN A 19 -2.02 -7.62 0.93
N PHE A 20 -1.86 -6.37 1.38
CA PHE A 20 -1.62 -5.25 0.48
C PHE A 20 -0.31 -5.39 -0.29
N LYS A 21 0.75 -5.84 0.39
CA LYS A 21 2.04 -6.16 -0.22
C LYS A 21 1.92 -7.28 -1.23
N GLU A 22 1.30 -8.39 -0.86
CA GLU A 22 1.13 -9.53 -1.78
C GLU A 22 0.35 -9.14 -3.03
N GLN A 23 -0.74 -8.38 -2.89
CA GLN A 23 -1.53 -7.95 -4.03
C GLN A 23 -0.73 -7.00 -4.92
N LYS A 24 0.05 -6.09 -4.34
CA LYS A 24 0.89 -5.16 -5.09
C LYS A 24 2.05 -5.85 -5.80
N ASP A 25 2.67 -6.84 -5.15
CA ASP A 25 3.69 -7.70 -5.74
C ASP A 25 3.09 -8.54 -6.88
N ARG A 26 1.86 -9.06 -6.74
CA ARG A 26 1.12 -9.75 -7.82
C ARG A 26 0.78 -8.84 -9.00
N MET A 27 0.36 -7.60 -8.74
CA MET A 27 0.06 -6.62 -9.80
C MET A 27 1.33 -6.13 -10.52
N GLY A 28 2.50 -6.28 -9.89
CA GLY A 28 3.77 -5.81 -10.41
C GLY A 28 4.04 -4.37 -9.99
N VAL A 29 5.08 -4.16 -9.20
CA VAL A 29 5.52 -2.82 -8.81
C VAL A 29 6.28 -2.20 -9.98
N ILE A 30 5.83 -1.04 -10.46
CA ILE A 30 6.49 -0.27 -11.51
C ILE A 30 6.92 1.07 -10.93
N CYS A 31 8.15 1.47 -11.22
CA CYS A 31 8.66 2.77 -10.82
C CYS A 31 7.99 3.88 -11.66
N PRO A 32 7.36 4.89 -11.04
CA PRO A 32 6.72 5.98 -11.78
C PRO A 32 7.72 6.91 -12.48
N THR A 33 8.99 6.91 -12.04
CA THR A 33 10.02 7.80 -12.59
C THR A 33 10.72 7.20 -13.80
N CYS A 34 11.10 5.92 -13.74
CA CYS A 34 11.90 5.28 -14.79
C CYS A 34 11.24 4.05 -15.44
N GLY A 35 10.06 3.63 -14.96
CA GLY A 35 9.35 2.47 -15.53
C GLY A 35 9.95 1.10 -15.19
N CYS A 36 11.03 1.02 -14.41
CA CYS A 36 11.62 -0.26 -14.01
C CYS A 36 10.64 -1.06 -13.14
N LYS A 37 10.66 -2.39 -13.30
CA LYS A 37 9.85 -3.34 -12.52
C LYS A 37 10.60 -3.90 -11.31
N GLU A 38 11.92 -3.74 -11.29
CA GLU A 38 12.77 -4.23 -10.22
C GLU A 38 12.88 -3.24 -9.07
N HIS A 39 12.50 -3.71 -7.88
CA HIS A 39 12.51 -2.92 -6.66
C HIS A 39 13.11 -3.71 -5.51
N TYR A 40 13.87 -3.02 -4.65
CA TYR A 40 14.20 -3.50 -3.31
C TYR A 40 13.01 -3.30 -2.38
N ARG A 41 12.66 -4.36 -1.65
CA ARG A 41 11.59 -4.33 -0.66
C ARG A 41 12.19 -4.00 0.70
N LEU A 42 11.86 -2.82 1.24
CA LEU A 42 12.25 -2.46 2.59
C LEU A 42 11.26 -3.10 3.57
N GLN A 43 11.60 -4.26 4.12
CA GLN A 43 10.69 -4.99 5.02
C GLN A 43 10.30 -4.17 6.24
N ASN A 44 11.25 -3.40 6.80
CA ASN A 44 11.06 -2.57 7.99
C ASN A 44 10.32 -1.25 7.73
N LYS A 45 10.23 -0.80 6.48
CA LYS A 45 9.61 0.48 6.11
C LYS A 45 8.75 0.21 4.90
N LEU A 46 7.42 0.13 5.04
CA LEU A 46 6.39 -0.18 4.01
C LEU A 46 6.54 0.59 2.68
N ARG A 47 7.63 0.33 1.98
CA ARG A 47 8.20 1.14 0.90
C ARG A 47 8.99 0.20 -0.01
N TYR A 48 9.02 0.60 -1.27
CA TYR A 48 9.79 -0.03 -2.33
C TYR A 48 10.79 0.99 -2.83
N GLU A 49 12.02 0.56 -3.06
CA GLU A 49 13.06 1.39 -3.65
C GLU A 49 13.40 0.82 -5.03
N CYS A 50 13.31 1.63 -6.07
CA CYS A 50 13.66 1.19 -7.42
C CYS A 50 15.16 0.84 -7.50
N LYS A 51 15.51 -0.29 -8.10
CA LYS A 51 16.93 -0.68 -8.26
C LYS A 51 17.69 0.21 -9.26
N HIS A 52 16.98 0.89 -10.14
CA HIS A 52 17.59 1.64 -11.25
C HIS A 52 17.81 3.12 -10.92
N CYS A 53 16.77 3.79 -10.40
CA CYS A 53 16.81 5.22 -10.10
C CYS A 53 16.80 5.54 -8.59
N HIS A 54 16.77 4.51 -7.73
CA HIS A 54 16.67 4.65 -6.27
C HIS A 54 15.43 5.43 -5.78
N TYR A 55 14.42 5.63 -6.64
CA TYR A 55 13.17 6.26 -6.25
C TYR A 55 12.44 5.41 -5.21
N ARG A 56 12.00 6.07 -4.13
CA ARG A 56 11.29 5.43 -3.02
C ARG A 56 9.80 5.67 -3.13
N GLN A 57 9.05 4.61 -3.43
CA GLN A 57 7.59 4.64 -3.43
C GLN A 57 7.04 3.95 -2.18
N SER A 58 5.96 4.50 -1.63
CA SER A 58 5.31 3.87 -0.49
C SER A 58 4.48 2.65 -0.95
N LEU A 59 4.13 1.77 -0.01
CA LEU A 59 3.15 0.71 -0.28
C LEU A 59 1.80 1.29 -0.77
N ARG A 60 1.46 2.51 -0.35
CA ARG A 60 0.25 3.25 -0.78
C ARG A 60 0.39 3.89 -2.14
N SER A 61 1.58 3.96 -2.71
CA SER A 61 1.77 4.70 -3.96
C SER A 61 0.99 4.10 -5.13
N GLY A 62 0.24 4.92 -5.87
CA GLY A 62 -0.66 4.45 -6.92
C GLY A 62 -1.97 3.82 -6.42
N THR A 63 -2.33 4.00 -5.14
CA THR A 63 -3.67 3.64 -4.64
C THR A 63 -4.43 4.88 -4.20
N VAL A 64 -5.74 4.74 -4.03
CA VAL A 64 -6.63 5.82 -3.53
C VAL A 64 -6.18 6.40 -2.17
N MET A 65 -5.25 5.72 -1.51
CA MET A 65 -4.72 6.06 -0.20
C MET A 65 -3.36 6.77 -0.25
N GLU A 66 -2.78 7.01 -1.42
CA GLU A 66 -1.45 7.63 -1.57
C GLU A 66 -1.37 9.01 -0.88
N ASN A 67 -2.45 9.79 -0.94
CA ASN A 67 -2.56 11.12 -0.33
C ASN A 67 -3.51 11.19 0.88
N SER A 68 -4.02 10.05 1.33
CA SER A 68 -4.98 10.01 2.44
C SER A 68 -4.28 9.58 3.72
N LYS A 69 -4.55 10.27 4.84
CA LYS A 69 -4.18 9.81 6.20
C LYS A 69 -4.99 8.58 6.66
N LEU A 70 -5.75 7.98 5.74
CA LEU A 70 -6.60 6.84 6.02
C LEU A 70 -5.74 5.59 6.30
N PRO A 71 -6.09 4.81 7.34
CA PRO A 71 -5.43 3.54 7.64
C PRO A 71 -5.72 2.51 6.53
N PHE A 72 -4.78 1.57 6.31
CA PHE A 72 -4.83 0.52 5.25
C PHE A 72 -6.15 -0.28 5.21
N LEU A 73 -6.87 -0.25 6.33
CA LEU A 73 -8.19 -0.82 6.58
C LEU A 73 -9.31 -0.34 5.64
N TYR A 74 -9.16 0.81 5.00
CA TYR A 74 -10.20 1.37 4.11
C TYR A 74 -10.30 0.67 2.74
N ARG A 75 -9.58 -0.43 2.51
CA ARG A 75 -9.49 -1.11 1.21
C ARG A 75 -10.82 -1.73 0.70
N TYR A 76 -11.88 -1.77 1.49
CA TYR A 76 -13.12 -2.44 1.11
C TYR A 76 -14.33 -1.50 1.07
N ILE A 77 -14.21 -0.33 0.44
CA ILE A 77 -15.39 0.28 -0.18
C ILE A 77 -15.38 -0.15 -1.64
N PRO A 78 -16.13 -1.21 -2.01
CA PRO A 78 -16.43 -1.45 -3.41
C PRO A 78 -17.31 -0.29 -3.85
N TYR A 79 -16.72 0.72 -4.49
CA TYR A 79 -17.48 1.54 -5.41
C TYR A 79 -17.79 0.64 -6.60
N THR A 80 -18.87 -0.13 -6.45
CA THR A 80 -19.67 -0.56 -7.58
C THR A 80 -20.06 0.71 -8.33
N CYS A 81 -19.70 0.77 -9.61
CA CYS A 81 -20.23 1.76 -10.53
C CYS A 81 -21.75 1.63 -10.63
#